data_AF-A0A1Y2ASR6-F1
#
_entry.id   AF-A0A1Y2ASR6-F1
#
_cell.length_a   1.000
_cell.length_b   1.000
_cell.length_c   1.000
_cell.angle_alpha   90.00
_cell.angle_beta   90.00
_cell.angle_gamma   90.00
#
_symmetry.space_group_name_H-M   'P 1'
#
loop_
_entity.id
_entity.type
_entity.pdbx_description
1 polymer ?
#
loop_
_entity_poly.entity_id
_entity_poly.type
_entity_poly.pdbx_seq_one_letter_code
_entity_poly.pdbx_strand_id
1 'polypeptide(L)'
;MAQTLTNLVQAIHLPSSSSPFLLITSGPSDQIITLHLLTITGTSILSWTGNIDSPPEDSEEAKNLSEAVMEGYLHLDLGRKIPSETRDISLHILPPGHTPIVIALSKTEEDDTDVRLFQTCLKLLERSIPPDASEIRTLRTEISAKDAEISHLTARLASAKATVARTSTAESKKKQMLSPQKKVPVNASALQPNQKR
;
A
#
# COMPACT_ATOMS: atom_id res chain seq x y z
N MET A 1 -13.56 11.83 22.80
CA MET A 1 -12.32 12.59 23.07
C MET A 1 -11.32 12.14 22.03
N ALA A 2 -10.73 13.06 21.26
CA ALA A 2 -9.62 12.71 20.38
C ALA A 2 -8.47 12.19 21.24
N GLN A 3 -7.89 11.04 20.90
CA GLN A 3 -6.66 10.63 21.59
C GLN A 3 -5.53 11.54 21.13
N THR A 4 -4.80 12.08 22.10
CA THR A 4 -3.64 12.92 21.84
C THR A 4 -2.61 12.11 21.06
N LEU A 5 -2.13 12.66 19.94
CA LEU A 5 -1.10 12.05 19.11
C LEU A 5 0.27 11.96 19.81
N THR A 6 0.41 12.44 21.05
CA THR A 6 1.66 12.43 21.79
C THR A 6 2.02 11.02 22.27
N ASN A 7 3.29 10.62 22.13
CA ASN A 7 3.81 9.33 22.58
C ASN A 7 3.21 8.10 21.90
N LEU A 8 2.65 8.26 20.70
CA LEU A 8 2.15 7.15 19.90
C LEU A 8 3.32 6.41 19.26
N VAL A 9 3.20 5.09 19.19
CA VAL A 9 4.14 4.20 18.49
C VAL A 9 3.35 3.34 17.52
N GLN A 10 3.69 3.41 16.22
CA GLN A 10 3.07 2.66 15.14
C GLN A 10 4.12 1.92 14.32
N ALA A 11 3.85 0.66 13.96
CA ALA A 11 4.68 -0.08 13.02
C ALA A 11 4.14 0.07 11.59
N ILE A 12 5.01 0.44 10.66
CA ILE A 12 4.72 0.58 9.23
C ILE A 12 5.49 -0.50 8.47
N HIS A 13 4.76 -1.40 7.80
CA HIS A 13 5.34 -2.46 7.00
C HIS A 13 5.37 -2.06 5.53
N LEU A 14 6.55 -2.13 4.92
CA LEU A 14 6.73 -1.93 3.49
C LEU A 14 6.95 -3.28 2.79
N PRO A 15 6.26 -3.57 1.66
CA PRO A 15 6.47 -4.82 0.92
C PRO A 15 7.92 -5.04 0.44
N SER A 16 8.66 -3.95 0.24
CA SER A 16 10.04 -3.95 -0.23
C SER A 16 11.08 -4.03 0.89
N SER A 17 10.66 -3.99 2.16
CA SER A 17 11.56 -4.00 3.32
C SER A 17 11.38 -5.28 4.14
N SER A 18 12.50 -5.90 4.55
CA SER A 18 12.49 -7.03 5.48
C SER A 18 12.18 -6.62 6.92
N SER A 19 12.40 -5.33 7.25
CA SER A 19 12.22 -4.79 8.60
C SER A 19 11.11 -3.74 8.59
N PRO A 20 10.25 -3.70 9.64
CA PRO A 20 9.28 -2.62 9.79
C PRO A 20 9.98 -1.29 10.05
N PHE A 21 9.25 -0.21 9.75
CA PHE A 21 9.56 1.12 10.22
C PHE A 21 8.73 1.40 11.48
N LEU A 22 9.31 2.03 12.48
CA LEU A 22 8.63 2.44 13.70
C LEU A 22 8.44 3.95 13.64
N LEU A 23 7.19 4.39 13.56
CA LEU A 23 6.82 5.79 13.72
C LEU A 23 6.58 6.05 15.21
N ILE A 24 7.27 7.05 15.75
CA ILE A 24 7.08 7.56 17.09
C ILE A 24 6.74 9.03 17.00
N THR A 25 5.74 9.43 17.74
CA THR A 25 5.37 10.83 17.88
C THR A 25 5.78 11.35 19.25
N SER A 26 6.33 12.55 19.30
CA SER A 26 6.69 13.22 20.54
C SER A 26 6.42 14.71 20.43
N GLY A 27 5.99 15.34 21.51
CA GLY A 27 5.71 16.77 21.54
C GLY A 27 4.50 17.10 22.42
N PRO A 28 4.33 18.36 22.81
CA PRO A 28 3.15 18.80 23.54
C PRO A 28 1.89 18.53 22.70
N SER A 29 0.75 18.26 23.34
CA SER A 29 -0.55 18.07 22.66
C SER A 29 -0.94 19.28 21.80
N ASP A 30 -0.52 20.48 22.22
CA ASP A 30 -1.04 21.75 21.72
C ASP A 30 -0.02 22.52 20.85
N GLN A 31 1.06 21.86 20.39
CA GLN A 31 2.14 22.52 19.63
C GLN A 31 2.63 21.66 18.46
N ILE A 32 3.87 21.84 18.04
CA ILE A 32 4.50 21.04 17.01
C ILE A 32 4.70 19.61 17.53
N ILE A 33 4.16 18.64 16.79
CA ILE A 33 4.42 17.22 17.00
C ILE A 33 5.63 16.84 16.17
N THR A 34 6.69 16.36 16.83
CA THR A 34 7.85 15.78 16.18
C THR A 34 7.60 14.30 15.89
N LEU A 35 7.83 13.93 14.65
CA LEU A 35 7.76 12.56 14.14
C LEU A 35 9.18 12.01 14.04
N HIS A 36 9.39 10.86 14.65
CA HIS A 36 10.62 10.08 14.55
C HIS A 36 10.29 8.78 13.86
N LEU A 37 10.97 8.49 12.75
CA LEU A 37 10.84 7.24 12.04
C LEU A 37 12.14 6.46 12.17
N LEU A 38 12.06 5.24 12.69
CA LEU A 38 13.20 4.38 12.90
C LEU A 38 13.07 3.10 12.09
N THR A 39 14.19 2.58 11.58
CA THR A 39 14.24 1.21 11.08
C THR A 39 15.60 0.60 11.35
N ILE A 40 15.66 -0.73 11.31
CA ILE A 40 16.89 -1.50 11.49
C ILE A 40 17.26 -2.11 10.15
N THR A 41 18.43 -1.73 9.64
CA THR A 41 19.03 -2.31 8.43
C THR A 41 20.33 -3.00 8.78
N GLY A 42 20.32 -4.34 8.78
CA GLY A 42 21.48 -5.13 9.21
C GLY A 42 21.81 -4.88 10.67
N THR A 43 22.95 -4.22 10.93
CA THR A 43 23.43 -3.88 12.28
C THR A 43 23.26 -2.41 12.65
N SER A 44 22.69 -1.60 11.76
CA SER A 44 22.57 -0.15 11.95
C SER A 44 21.12 0.26 12.12
N ILE A 45 20.88 1.19 13.06
CA ILE A 45 19.61 1.87 13.21
C ILE A 45 19.67 3.13 12.35
N LEU A 46 18.63 3.33 11.54
CA LEU A 46 18.45 4.53 10.76
C LEU A 46 17.29 5.32 11.36
N SER A 47 17.43 6.64 11.41
CA SER A 47 16.46 7.56 11.97
C SER A 47 16.17 8.69 10.98
N TRP A 48 14.90 9.06 10.87
CA TRP A 48 14.46 10.27 10.19
C TRP A 48 13.53 11.06 11.10
N THR A 49 13.61 12.39 10.99
CA THR A 49 12.80 13.30 11.80
C THR A 49 12.09 14.32 10.94
N GLY A 50 10.90 14.71 11.38
CA GLY A 50 10.14 15.80 10.80
C GLY A 50 9.09 16.29 11.77
N ASN A 51 8.37 17.33 11.38
CA ASN A 51 7.44 18.03 12.24
C ASN A 51 6.08 18.15 11.54
N ILE A 52 5.02 18.07 12.33
CA ILE A 52 3.66 18.39 11.91
C ILE A 52 3.06 19.35 12.93
N ASP A 53 2.34 20.35 12.44
CA ASP A 53 1.58 21.25 13.30
C ASP A 53 0.43 20.46 13.94
N SER A 54 0.31 20.48 15.27
CA SER A 54 -0.83 19.87 15.93
C SER A 54 -2.08 20.73 15.66
N PRO A 55 -3.13 20.16 15.04
CA PRO A 55 -4.41 20.83 14.96
C PRO A 55 -5.02 20.99 16.37
N PRO A 56 -5.95 21.94 16.60
CA PRO A 56 -6.58 22.14 17.90
C PRO A 56 -7.26 20.85 18.40
N GLU A 57 -7.09 20.50 19.68
CA GLU A 57 -7.46 19.18 20.24
C GLU A 57 -8.91 18.74 19.97
N ASP A 58 -9.85 19.69 19.97
CA ASP A 58 -11.28 19.43 19.73
C ASP A 58 -11.72 19.59 18.26
N SER A 59 -10.80 19.92 17.36
CA SER A 59 -11.10 20.07 15.93
C SER A 59 -11.38 18.72 15.26
N GLU A 60 -12.22 18.74 14.22
CA GLU A 60 -12.41 17.58 13.34
C GLU A 60 -11.08 17.13 12.72
N GLU A 61 -10.20 18.07 12.39
CA GLU A 61 -8.87 17.79 11.84
C GLU A 61 -8.01 16.97 12.82
N ALA A 62 -8.01 17.30 14.11
CA ALA A 62 -7.31 16.54 15.14
C ALA A 62 -7.85 15.12 15.29
N LYS A 63 -9.18 14.94 15.26
CA LYS A 63 -9.79 13.61 15.30
C LYS A 63 -9.39 12.78 14.08
N ASN A 64 -9.50 13.36 12.89
CA ASN A 64 -9.19 12.67 11.64
C ASN A 64 -7.72 12.30 11.55
N LEU A 65 -6.81 13.18 11.99
CA LEU A 65 -5.38 12.90 12.04
C LEU A 65 -5.07 11.79 13.06
N SER A 66 -5.66 11.86 14.26
CA SER A 66 -5.51 10.85 15.30
C SER A 66 -5.99 9.48 14.82
N GLU A 67 -7.20 9.40 14.26
CA GLU A 67 -7.76 8.18 13.67
C GLU A 67 -6.86 7.64 12.55
N ALA A 68 -6.41 8.52 11.63
CA ALA A 68 -5.53 8.12 10.54
C ALA A 68 -4.24 7.43 11.03
N VAL A 69 -3.61 8.00 12.06
CA VAL A 69 -2.35 7.47 12.61
C VAL A 69 -2.58 6.19 13.41
N MET A 70 -3.62 6.14 14.25
CA MET A 70 -3.93 4.98 15.08
C MET A 70 -4.34 3.76 14.25
N GLU A 71 -5.21 3.96 13.27
CA GLU A 71 -5.69 2.90 12.38
C GLU A 71 -4.66 2.53 11.29
N GLY A 72 -3.52 3.21 11.26
CA GLY A 72 -2.43 2.88 10.34
C GLY A 72 -2.69 3.27 8.90
N TYR A 73 -3.49 4.30 8.64
CA TYR A 73 -3.64 4.95 7.33
C TYR A 73 -2.40 5.78 6.99
N LEU A 74 -1.26 5.09 6.94
CA LEU A 74 0.07 5.64 6.77
C LEU A 74 0.72 5.01 5.55
N HIS A 75 1.34 5.84 4.72
CA HIS A 75 2.13 5.39 3.60
C HIS A 75 3.51 6.05 3.64
N LEU A 76 4.55 5.23 3.56
CA LEU A 76 5.92 5.71 3.53
C LEU A 76 6.45 5.63 2.10
N ASP A 77 6.81 6.78 1.53
CA ASP A 77 7.46 6.88 0.23
C ASP A 77 8.98 7.06 0.42
N LEU A 78 9.70 5.99 0.11
CA LEU A 78 11.17 5.94 0.05
C LEU A 78 11.71 6.23 -1.37
N GLY A 79 10.82 6.46 -2.34
CA GLY A 79 11.13 6.41 -3.76
C GLY A 79 11.63 5.02 -4.19
N ARG A 80 12.53 5.01 -5.18
CA ARG A 80 13.18 3.77 -5.68
C ARG A 80 14.49 3.45 -4.95
N LYS A 81 14.71 4.03 -3.78
CA LYS A 81 15.99 3.96 -3.06
C LYS A 81 15.92 2.97 -1.90
N ILE A 82 17.08 2.42 -1.55
CA ILE A 82 17.24 1.58 -0.37
C ILE A 82 17.24 2.50 0.86
N PRO A 83 16.64 2.09 2.01
CA PRO A 83 16.59 2.93 3.20
C PRO A 83 17.96 3.51 3.63
N SER A 84 19.04 2.72 3.54
CA SER A 84 20.39 3.14 3.91
C SER A 84 20.91 4.35 3.13
N GLU A 85 20.55 4.47 1.85
CA GLU A 85 20.99 5.53 0.93
C GLU A 85 20.06 6.75 0.93
N THR A 86 18.92 6.66 1.63
CA THR A 86 17.86 7.65 1.53
C THR A 86 18.02 8.73 2.59
N ARG A 87 18.31 9.97 2.16
CA ARG A 87 18.41 11.13 3.04
C ARG A 87 17.06 11.69 3.45
N ASP A 88 16.15 11.82 2.49
CA ASP A 88 14.83 12.38 2.74
C ASP A 88 13.76 11.39 2.29
N ILE A 89 12.73 11.25 3.12
CA ILE A 89 11.58 10.36 2.90
C ILE A 89 10.30 11.15 3.11
N SER A 90 9.21 10.71 2.50
CA SER A 90 7.90 11.34 2.67
C SER A 90 6.97 10.39 3.41
N LEU A 91 6.43 10.85 4.54
CA LEU A 91 5.34 10.17 5.25
C LEU A 91 4.03 10.79 4.81
N HIS A 92 3.13 9.95 4.29
CA HIS A 92 1.81 10.33 3.85
C HIS A 92 0.83 9.79 4.88
N ILE A 93 0.11 10.70 5.55
CA ILE A 93 -1.02 10.35 6.41
C ILE A 93 -2.27 10.52 5.57
N LEU A 94 -3.15 9.51 5.59
CA LEU A 94 -4.31 9.41 4.70
C LEU A 94 -5.61 9.41 5.51
N PRO A 95 -6.05 10.55 6.08
CA PRO A 95 -7.29 10.57 6.84
C PRO A 95 -8.49 10.26 5.93
N PRO A 96 -9.45 9.44 6.41
CA PRO A 96 -10.56 8.97 5.59
C PRO A 96 -11.45 10.15 5.15
N GLY A 97 -11.61 10.33 3.83
CA GLY A 97 -12.45 11.41 3.27
C GLY A 97 -11.79 12.79 3.21
N HIS A 98 -10.49 12.89 3.54
CA HIS A 98 -9.74 14.15 3.54
C HIS A 98 -8.53 14.12 2.62
N THR A 99 -7.93 15.30 2.44
CA THR A 99 -6.69 15.44 1.68
C THR A 99 -5.52 14.78 2.41
N PRO A 100 -4.66 14.02 1.71
CA PRO A 100 -3.43 13.48 2.28
C PRO A 100 -2.56 14.57 2.90
N ILE A 101 -2.05 14.30 4.09
CA ILE A 101 -1.07 15.15 4.76
C ILE A 101 0.31 14.56 4.45
N VAL A 102 1.15 15.32 3.76
CA VAL A 102 2.47 14.88 3.33
C VAL A 102 3.53 15.57 4.18
N ILE A 103 4.38 14.77 4.81
CA ILE A 103 5.37 15.25 5.76
C ILE A 103 6.75 14.78 5.28
N ALA A 104 7.63 15.74 5.04
CA ALA A 104 9.02 15.45 4.73
C ALA A 104 9.77 15.09 6.02
N LEU A 105 10.46 13.96 6.01
CA LEU A 105 11.34 13.53 7.10
C LEU A 105 12.78 13.48 6.58
N SER A 106 13.70 14.06 7.33
CA SER A 106 15.12 14.10 6.99
C SER A 106 15.93 13.18 7.90
N LYS A 107 16.90 12.48 7.30
CA LYS A 107 17.76 11.52 7.99
C LYS A 107 18.55 12.25 9.07
N THR A 108 18.56 11.66 10.26
CA THR A 108 19.17 12.26 11.43
C THR A 108 20.29 11.35 11.91
N GLU A 109 21.46 11.92 12.17
CA GLU A 109 22.61 11.24 12.78
C GLU A 109 22.64 11.49 14.30
N GLU A 110 21.46 11.65 14.92
CA GLU A 110 21.32 11.97 16.34
C GLU A 110 21.95 10.89 17.22
N ASP A 111 22.84 11.30 18.14
CA ASP A 111 23.48 10.45 19.15
C ASP A 111 22.47 9.75 20.09
N ASP A 112 21.24 10.27 20.18
CA ASP A 112 20.18 9.74 21.06
C ASP A 112 19.23 8.73 20.38
N THR A 113 19.52 8.34 19.14
CA THR A 113 18.69 7.38 18.39
C THR A 113 18.50 6.07 19.16
N ASP A 114 19.57 5.58 19.78
CA ASP A 114 19.57 4.32 20.55
C ASP A 114 18.73 4.44 21.83
N VAL A 115 18.85 5.57 22.53
CA VAL A 115 18.08 5.87 23.75
C VAL A 115 16.60 5.93 23.42
N ARG A 116 16.24 6.58 22.31
CA ARG A 116 14.85 6.70 21.86
C ARG A 116 14.28 5.36 21.45
N LEU A 117 15.05 4.53 20.74
CA LEU A 117 14.62 3.17 20.41
C LEU A 117 14.39 2.35 21.70
N PHE A 118 15.29 2.44 22.67
CA PHE A 118 15.14 1.75 23.95
C PHE A 118 13.88 2.18 24.70
N GLN A 119 13.62 3.49 24.81
CA GLN A 119 12.39 4.02 25.42
C GLN A 119 11.13 3.54 24.68
N THR A 120 11.21 3.43 23.36
CA THR A 120 10.10 2.94 22.52
C THR A 120 9.83 1.46 22.76
N CYS A 121 10.88 0.65 22.84
CA CYS A 121 10.79 -0.76 23.21
C CYS A 121 10.14 -0.93 24.59
N LEU A 122 10.53 -0.13 25.59
CA LEU A 122 9.89 -0.16 26.91
C LEU A 122 8.40 0.16 26.82
N LYS A 123 8.00 1.22 26.12
CA LYS A 123 6.58 1.59 25.93
C LYS A 123 5.79 0.49 25.22
N LEU A 124 6.37 -0.16 24.22
CA LEU A 124 5.74 -1.28 23.52
C LEU A 124 5.58 -2.51 24.43
N LEU A 125 6.54 -2.78 25.30
CA LEU A 125 6.46 -3.85 26.30
C LEU A 125 5.44 -3.54 27.39
N GLU A 126 5.32 -2.29 27.83
CA GLU A 126 4.29 -1.84 28.78
C GLU A 126 2.87 -1.96 28.20
N ARG A 127 2.73 -1.77 26.88
CA ARG A 127 1.48 -2.00 26.14
C ARG A 127 1.08 -3.48 26.04
N SER A 128 1.92 -4.42 26.48
CA SER A 128 1.63 -5.86 26.45
C SER A 128 0.55 -6.23 27.48
N ILE A 129 -0.68 -5.84 27.21
CA ILE A 129 -1.83 -6.67 27.55
C ILE A 129 -1.70 -7.88 26.62
N PRO A 130 -1.54 -9.11 27.14
CA PRO A 130 -1.48 -10.27 26.28
C PRO A 130 -2.75 -10.28 25.42
N PRO A 131 -2.62 -10.35 24.08
CA PRO A 131 -3.79 -10.37 23.21
C PRO A 131 -4.65 -11.55 23.62
N ASP A 132 -5.95 -11.32 23.83
CA ASP A 132 -6.85 -12.41 24.14
C ASP A 132 -6.78 -13.41 22.98
N ALA A 133 -6.42 -14.66 23.28
CA ALA A 133 -6.31 -15.71 22.26
C ALA A 133 -7.64 -15.88 21.48
N SER A 134 -8.76 -15.49 22.10
CA SER A 134 -10.08 -15.45 21.48
C SER A 134 -10.18 -14.38 20.37
N GLU A 135 -9.59 -13.21 20.58
CA GLU A 135 -9.57 -12.09 19.65
C GLU A 135 -8.71 -12.41 18.43
N ILE A 136 -7.51 -12.98 18.64
CA ILE A 136 -6.64 -13.43 17.54
C ILE A 136 -7.35 -14.44 16.64
N ARG A 137 -8.09 -15.39 17.24
CA ARG A 137 -8.83 -16.39 16.48
C ARG A 137 -9.94 -15.74 15.65
N THR A 138 -10.62 -14.76 16.21
CA THR A 138 -11.70 -14.01 15.53
C THR A 138 -11.14 -13.20 14.37
N LEU A 139 -10.06 -12.45 14.59
CA LEU A 139 -9.37 -11.69 13.54
C LEU A 139 -8.88 -12.60 12.40
N ARG A 140 -8.34 -13.79 12.71
CA ARG A 140 -7.95 -14.77 11.66
C ARG A 140 -9.13 -15.25 10.83
N THR A 141 -10.29 -15.46 11.45
CA THR A 141 -11.50 -15.84 10.72
C THR A 141 -12.03 -14.71 9.84
N GLU A 142 -11.99 -13.46 10.33
CA GLU A 142 -12.40 -12.30 9.54
C GLU A 142 -11.47 -12.03 8.35
N ILE A 143 -10.15 -12.15 8.55
CA ILE A 143 -9.16 -12.05 7.47
C ILE A 143 -9.44 -13.12 6.40
N SER A 144 -9.66 -14.37 6.80
CA SER A 144 -9.98 -15.45 5.85
C SER A 144 -11.26 -15.17 5.05
N ALA A 145 -12.27 -14.60 5.70
CA ALA A 145 -13.52 -14.20 5.02
C ALA A 145 -13.28 -13.05 4.04
N LYS A 146 -12.47 -12.05 4.41
CA LYS A 146 -12.11 -10.92 3.56
C LYS A 146 -11.25 -11.34 2.37
N ASP A 147 -10.32 -12.28 2.54
CA ASP A 147 -9.54 -12.85 1.43
C ASP A 147 -10.44 -13.59 0.43
N ALA A 148 -11.43 -14.33 0.91
CA ALA A 148 -12.42 -14.98 0.05
C ALA A 148 -13.26 -13.95 -0.73
N GLU A 149 -13.63 -12.84 -0.08
CA GLU A 149 -14.34 -11.73 -0.71
C GLU A 149 -13.49 -11.06 -1.81
N ILE A 150 -12.22 -10.76 -1.52
CA ILE A 150 -11.27 -10.18 -2.48
C ILE A 150 -11.07 -11.10 -3.67
N SER A 151 -10.88 -12.41 -3.44
CA SER A 151 -10.73 -13.41 -4.50
C SER A 151 -11.97 -13.45 -5.40
N HIS A 152 -13.16 -13.45 -4.80
CA HIS A 152 -14.42 -13.41 -5.53
C HIS A 152 -14.58 -12.12 -6.36
N LEU A 153 -14.30 -10.95 -5.78
CA LEU A 153 -14.34 -9.66 -6.49
C LEU A 153 -13.32 -9.62 -7.64
N THR A 154 -12.12 -10.15 -7.43
CA THR A 154 -11.07 -10.24 -8.44
C THR A 154 -11.49 -11.14 -9.59
N ALA A 155 -12.10 -12.30 -9.31
CA ALA A 155 -12.63 -13.20 -10.32
C ALA A 155 -13.78 -12.57 -11.13
N ARG A 156 -14.67 -11.81 -10.47
CA ARG A 156 -15.73 -11.05 -11.16
C ARG A 156 -15.15 -9.95 -12.05
N LEU A 157 -14.13 -9.24 -11.58
CA LEU A 157 -13.48 -8.17 -12.34
C LEU A 157 -12.72 -8.74 -13.55
N ALA A 158 -12.04 -9.88 -13.40
CA ALA A 158 -11.42 -10.60 -14.51
C ALA A 158 -12.46 -11.08 -15.54
N SER A 159 -13.59 -11.60 -15.08
CA SER A 159 -14.70 -12.04 -15.95
C SER A 159 -15.35 -10.86 -16.69
N ALA A 160 -15.53 -9.73 -16.02
CA ALA A 160 -16.04 -8.49 -16.62
C ALA A 160 -15.07 -7.96 -17.68
N LYS A 161 -13.76 -7.90 -17.38
CA LYS A 161 -12.71 -7.53 -18.34
C LYS A 161 -12.71 -8.46 -19.57
N ALA A 162 -12.81 -9.77 -19.36
CA ALA A 162 -12.87 -10.74 -20.45
C ALA A 162 -14.12 -10.57 -21.33
N THR A 163 -15.25 -10.21 -20.73
CA THR A 163 -16.50 -9.94 -21.45
C THR A 163 -16.37 -8.67 -22.30
N VAL A 164 -15.80 -7.60 -21.74
CA VAL A 164 -15.52 -6.34 -22.47
C VAL A 164 -14.52 -6.54 -23.62
N ALA A 165 -13.49 -7.36 -23.44
CA ALA A 165 -12.54 -7.71 -24.50
C ALA A 165 -13.22 -8.49 -25.65
N ARG A 166 -14.18 -9.37 -25.33
CA ARG A 166 -14.95 -10.12 -26.33
C ARG A 166 -15.98 -9.25 -27.05
N THR A 167 -16.63 -8.30 -26.39
CA THR A 167 -17.59 -7.38 -27.03
C THR A 167 -16.89 -6.33 -27.90
N SER A 168 -15.74 -5.80 -27.47
CA SER A 168 -14.94 -4.86 -28.27
C SER A 168 -14.30 -5.51 -29.52
N THR A 169 -13.98 -6.81 -29.46
CA THR A 169 -13.53 -7.58 -30.65
C THR A 169 -14.68 -8.06 -31.54
N ALA A 170 -15.92 -8.08 -31.05
CA ALA A 170 -17.10 -8.39 -31.85
C ALA A 170 -17.57 -7.21 -32.71
N GLU A 171 -17.39 -5.96 -32.24
CA GLU A 171 -17.69 -4.77 -33.06
C GLU A 171 -16.71 -4.55 -34.21
N SER A 172 -15.45 -4.97 -34.06
CA SER A 172 -14.44 -4.88 -35.13
C SER A 172 -14.58 -5.96 -36.21
N LYS A 173 -15.31 -7.06 -35.96
CA LYS A 173 -15.56 -8.12 -36.96
C LYS A 173 -16.84 -7.95 -37.79
N LYS A 174 -17.71 -6.99 -37.47
CA LYS A 174 -18.97 -6.75 -38.23
C LYS A 174 -18.80 -5.85 -39.48
N LYS A 175 -17.59 -5.34 -39.78
CA LYS A 175 -17.33 -4.49 -40.96
C LYS A 175 -16.58 -5.15 -42.13
N GLN A 176 -16.34 -6.46 -42.11
CA GLN A 176 -15.76 -7.19 -43.25
C GLN A 176 -16.63 -8.38 -43.68
N MET A 177 -17.82 -8.07 -44.20
CA MET A 177 -18.53 -8.95 -45.11
C MET A 177 -18.87 -8.14 -46.36
N LEU A 178 -18.05 -8.28 -47.40
CA LEU A 178 -18.43 -8.21 -48.82
C LEU A 178 -17.22 -8.69 -49.63
N SER A 179 -17.40 -9.86 -50.25
CA SER A 179 -16.45 -10.57 -51.10
C SER A 179 -16.26 -9.88 -52.45
N PRO A 180 -15.26 -10.32 -53.25
CA PRO A 180 -15.57 -10.62 -54.65
C PRO A 180 -15.34 -12.10 -54.97
N GLN A 181 -16.37 -12.72 -55.54
CA GLN A 181 -16.37 -14.08 -56.09
C GLN A 181 -15.27 -14.24 -57.15
N LYS A 182 -14.41 -15.25 -56.97
CA LYS A 182 -13.43 -15.67 -57.97
C LYS A 182 -14.17 -16.50 -59.03
N LYS A 183 -14.41 -15.92 -60.21
CA LYS A 183 -14.88 -16.64 -61.41
C LYS A 183 -13.92 -17.79 -61.71
N VAL A 184 -14.45 -19.00 -61.77
CA VAL A 184 -13.76 -20.18 -62.31
C VAL A 184 -13.79 -20.09 -63.84
N PRO A 185 -12.65 -20.21 -64.56
CA PRO A 185 -12.68 -20.34 -66.01
C PRO A 185 -13.08 -21.77 -66.38
N VAL A 186 -14.10 -21.86 -67.22
CA VAL A 186 -14.54 -23.07 -67.93
C VAL A 186 -13.51 -23.37 -69.02
N ASN A 187 -13.04 -24.61 -69.09
CA ASN A 187 -12.15 -25.21 -70.11
C ASN A 187 -10.63 -25.07 -69.92
N ALA A 188 -10.08 -25.81 -68.96
CA ALA A 188 -8.75 -26.43 -69.12
C ALA A 188 -8.88 -27.94 -68.79
N SER A 189 -9.50 -28.66 -69.72
CA SER A 189 -9.42 -30.11 -69.80
C SER A 189 -8.10 -30.45 -70.48
N ALA A 190 -7.25 -31.29 -69.86
CA ALA A 190 -6.46 -32.34 -70.51
C ALA A 190 -5.25 -32.79 -69.66
N LEU A 191 -5.17 -34.11 -69.40
CA LEU A 191 -3.94 -34.93 -69.34
C LEU A 191 -3.01 -34.70 -68.10
N GLN A 192 -2.61 -35.67 -67.26
CA GLN A 192 -2.67 -37.14 -67.25
C GLN A 192 -2.53 -37.69 -65.81
N PRO A 193 -2.91 -38.95 -65.56
CA PRO A 193 -2.63 -39.72 -64.34
C PRO A 193 -1.28 -40.46 -64.44
N ASN A 194 -0.74 -40.88 -63.29
CA ASN A 194 0.49 -41.67 -63.03
C ASN A 194 1.63 -40.85 -62.40
N GLN A 195 2.37 -41.31 -61.40
CA GLN A 195 2.46 -42.60 -60.74
C GLN A 195 3.25 -42.42 -59.42
N LYS A 196 3.00 -43.33 -58.48
CA LYS A 196 3.75 -43.56 -57.25
C LYS A 196 5.27 -43.63 -57.48
N ARG A 197 6.05 -43.00 -56.60
CA ARG A 197 7.00 -43.67 -55.71
C ARG A 197 7.47 -42.74 -54.60
#